data_AF-A0A971WHG2-F1
#
_entry.id   AF-A0A971WHG2-F1
#
_cell.length_a   1.000
_cell.length_b   1.000
_cell.length_c   1.000
_cell.angle_alpha   90.00
_cell.angle_beta   90.00
_cell.angle_gamma   90.00
#
_symmetry.space_group_name_H-M   'P 1'
#
loop_
_entity.id
_entity.type
_entity.pdbx_description
1 polymer ?
#
loop_
_entity_poly.entity_id
_entity_poly.type
_entity_poly.pdbx_seq_one_letter_code
_entity_poly.pdbx_strand_id
1 'polypeptide(L)'
;MNARTDKNRASESYRRRDDIGSQEERWRKNLKDFFSTPNYAEKVLRFERMGMDEFKEFNQKLKDFMKQQAGKINSSRMRKIYEMIKGAKNEHDLLLTVPRLAYIVGREERDRNSIGLVVTLLCDAILAMQTREDFKGIQKCAEAMVAYQKYYSDK
;
A
#
# COMPACT_ATOMS: atom_id res chain seq x y z
N MET A 1 -33.33 -40.67 -33.50
CA MET A 1 -33.91 -39.67 -32.58
C MET A 1 -33.45 -39.98 -31.16
N ASN A 2 -33.25 -38.93 -30.35
CA ASN A 2 -32.84 -38.89 -28.93
C ASN A 2 -31.31 -38.99 -28.72
N ALA A 3 -30.53 -37.90 -28.77
CA ALA A 3 -30.50 -36.71 -27.90
C ALA A 3 -30.12 -37.06 -26.45
N ARG A 4 -28.83 -36.94 -26.11
CA ARG A 4 -28.23 -35.86 -25.30
C ARG A 4 -28.61 -35.89 -23.81
N THR A 5 -27.79 -36.57 -23.00
CA THR A 5 -27.61 -36.18 -21.59
C THR A 5 -26.26 -36.67 -21.07
N ASP A 6 -25.22 -35.87 -21.23
CA ASP A 6 -23.97 -35.96 -20.44
C ASP A 6 -23.15 -34.67 -20.60
N LYS A 7 -23.78 -33.53 -20.29
CA LYS A 7 -23.11 -32.21 -20.31
C LYS A 7 -23.33 -31.38 -19.05
N ASN A 8 -23.67 -32.02 -17.91
CA ASN A 8 -24.01 -31.30 -16.68
C ASN A 8 -23.14 -31.62 -15.46
N ARG A 9 -21.96 -32.24 -15.62
CA ARG A 9 -21.04 -32.49 -14.49
C ARG A 9 -19.82 -31.57 -14.41
N ALA A 10 -19.61 -30.71 -15.41
CA ALA A 10 -18.43 -29.83 -15.49
C ALA A 10 -18.70 -28.36 -15.10
N SER A 11 -19.96 -27.98 -14.84
CA SER A 11 -20.38 -26.59 -14.59
C SER A 11 -20.52 -26.22 -13.11
N GLU A 12 -20.43 -27.18 -12.19
CA GLU A 12 -20.59 -26.95 -10.74
C GLU A 12 -19.27 -26.67 -10.00
N SER A 13 -18.12 -27.00 -10.59
CA SER A 13 -16.80 -26.76 -9.99
C SER A 13 -16.24 -25.35 -10.23
N TYR A 14 -16.85 -24.58 -11.13
CA TYR A 14 -16.47 -23.19 -11.42
C TYR A 14 -17.34 -22.13 -10.71
N ARG A 15 -18.36 -22.54 -9.95
CA ARG A 15 -19.26 -21.63 -9.21
C ARG A 15 -19.00 -21.62 -7.71
N ARG A 16 -17.73 -21.56 -7.30
CA ARG A 16 -17.36 -21.35 -5.90
C ARG A 16 -15.99 -20.68 -5.77
N ARG A 17 -15.87 -19.44 -6.26
CA ARG A 17 -14.77 -18.56 -5.88
C ARG A 17 -15.11 -17.06 -5.98
N ASP A 18 -16.37 -16.70 -5.84
CA ASP A 18 -16.85 -15.31 -5.95
C ASP A 18 -17.29 -14.76 -4.59
N ASP A 19 -16.38 -14.70 -3.61
CA ASP A 19 -16.59 -13.80 -2.44
C ASP A 19 -15.32 -13.46 -1.63
N ILE A 20 -14.14 -13.65 -2.22
CA ILE A 20 -12.88 -13.24 -1.60
C ILE A 20 -12.21 -12.27 -2.55
N GLY A 21 -12.40 -10.98 -2.30
CA GLY A 21 -11.70 -9.91 -3.02
C GLY A 21 -10.18 -10.16 -3.08
N SER A 22 -9.52 -9.59 -4.09
CA SER A 22 -8.08 -9.74 -4.27
C SER A 22 -7.32 -9.39 -2.98
N GLN A 23 -6.13 -9.96 -2.78
CA GLN A 23 -5.33 -9.66 -1.59
C GLN A 23 -5.08 -8.14 -1.43
N GLU A 24 -4.99 -7.45 -2.56
CA GLU A 24 -4.85 -5.99 -2.62
C GLU A 24 -6.13 -5.27 -2.14
N GLU A 25 -7.33 -5.73 -2.52
CA GLU A 25 -8.60 -5.20 -1.98
C GLU A 25 -8.70 -5.37 -0.47
N ARG A 26 -8.21 -6.49 0.07
CA ARG A 26 -8.14 -6.71 1.52
C ARG A 26 -7.23 -5.69 2.19
N TRP A 27 -6.05 -5.41 1.61
CA TRP A 27 -5.17 -4.36 2.13
C TRP A 27 -5.80 -2.97 2.05
N ARG A 28 -6.45 -2.63 0.94
CA ARG A 28 -7.20 -1.37 0.83
C ARG A 28 -8.27 -1.25 1.90
N LYS A 29 -9.07 -2.30 2.13
CA LYS A 29 -10.08 -2.31 3.21
C LYS A 29 -9.44 -2.04 4.57
N ASN A 30 -8.36 -2.75 4.89
CA ASN A 30 -7.64 -2.56 6.16
C ASN A 30 -7.10 -1.13 6.31
N LEU A 31 -6.61 -0.52 5.23
CA LEU A 31 -6.13 0.87 5.25
C LEU A 31 -7.28 1.86 5.48
N LYS A 32 -8.44 1.66 4.84
CA LYS A 32 -9.63 2.50 5.05
C LYS A 32 -10.10 2.44 6.50
N ASP A 33 -10.16 1.23 7.05
CA ASP A 33 -10.56 0.99 8.43
C ASP A 33 -9.55 1.63 9.40
N PHE A 34 -8.26 1.41 9.18
CA PHE A 34 -7.18 1.93 10.03
C PHE A 34 -7.13 3.46 10.07
N PHE A 35 -7.13 4.11 8.90
CA PHE A 35 -7.08 5.57 8.83
C PHE A 35 -8.44 6.24 9.06
N SER A 36 -9.51 5.43 9.17
CA SER A 36 -10.90 5.85 9.29
C SER A 36 -11.33 6.79 8.17
N THR A 37 -10.82 6.55 6.96
CA THR A 37 -11.15 7.35 5.78
C THR A 37 -10.98 6.55 4.50
N PRO A 38 -11.92 6.64 3.55
CA PRO A 38 -11.73 6.07 2.22
C PRO A 38 -10.62 6.79 1.42
N ASN A 39 -10.26 8.01 1.81
CA ASN A 39 -9.36 8.90 1.07
C ASN A 39 -7.97 8.98 1.73
N TYR A 40 -7.44 7.88 2.27
CA TYR A 40 -6.10 7.88 2.88
C TYR A 40 -5.00 8.27 1.89
N ALA A 41 -5.18 7.97 0.60
CA ALA A 41 -4.23 8.33 -0.46
C ALA A 41 -4.08 9.86 -0.56
N GLU A 42 -5.19 10.61 -0.47
CA GLU A 42 -5.17 12.07 -0.49
C GLU A 42 -4.38 12.65 0.69
N LYS A 43 -4.43 12.00 1.85
CA LYS A 43 -3.60 12.39 3.00
C LYS A 43 -2.11 12.15 2.72
N VAL A 44 -1.75 11.08 2.01
CA VAL A 44 -0.36 10.88 1.58
C VAL A 44 0.06 11.97 0.59
N LEU A 45 -0.78 12.30 -0.40
CA LEU A 45 -0.49 13.33 -1.40
C LEU A 45 -0.28 14.71 -0.77
N ARG A 46 -1.10 15.07 0.21
CA ARG A 46 -1.04 16.38 0.88
C ARG A 46 -0.04 16.47 2.02
N PHE A 47 0.68 15.39 2.36
CA PHE A 47 1.46 15.27 3.60
C PHE A 47 2.40 16.45 3.90
N GLU A 48 3.09 17.01 2.91
CA GLU A 48 3.99 18.16 3.07
C GLU A 48 3.25 19.50 3.30
N ARG A 49 2.01 19.62 2.81
CA ARG A 49 1.25 20.87 2.74
C ARG A 49 -0.04 20.86 3.56
N MET A 50 -0.19 19.89 4.46
CA MET A 50 -1.31 19.85 5.40
C MET A 50 -1.28 21.05 6.35
N GLY A 51 -2.45 21.49 6.80
CA GLY A 51 -2.54 22.38 7.95
C GLY A 51 -2.01 21.69 9.22
N MET A 52 -1.57 22.47 10.21
CA MET A 52 -0.88 21.94 11.40
C MET A 52 -1.70 20.88 12.15
N ASP A 53 -3.00 21.09 12.35
CA ASP A 53 -3.83 20.15 13.11
C ASP A 53 -4.15 18.89 12.32
N GLU A 54 -4.42 19.04 11.02
CA GLU A 54 -4.59 17.92 10.08
C GLU A 54 -3.30 17.07 10.03
N PHE A 55 -2.14 17.72 9.98
CA PHE A 55 -0.85 17.05 10.00
C PHE A 55 -0.65 16.28 11.31
N LYS A 56 -0.90 16.89 12.47
CA LYS A 56 -0.75 16.21 13.77
C LYS A 56 -1.61 14.96 13.86
N GLU A 57 -2.88 15.06 13.45
CA GLU A 57 -3.82 13.92 13.47
C GLU A 57 -3.35 12.80 12.54
N PHE A 58 -3.08 13.13 11.27
CA PHE A 58 -2.68 12.13 10.29
C PHE A 58 -1.31 11.53 10.61
N ASN A 59 -0.35 12.33 11.05
CA ASN A 59 0.98 11.87 11.45
C ASN A 59 0.90 10.94 12.66
N GLN A 60 0.00 11.19 13.62
CA GLN A 60 -0.21 10.26 14.73
C GLN A 60 -0.78 8.92 14.24
N LYS A 61 -1.77 8.93 13.33
CA LYS A 61 -2.26 7.71 12.68
C LYS A 61 -1.16 6.98 11.90
N LEU A 62 -0.35 7.69 11.13
CA LEU A 62 0.77 7.11 10.36
C LEU A 62 1.81 6.48 11.30
N LYS A 63 2.11 7.14 12.42
CA LYS A 63 3.01 6.64 13.46
C LYS A 63 2.47 5.36 14.09
N ASP A 64 1.19 5.31 14.44
CA ASP A 64 0.55 4.11 15.00
C ASP A 64 0.46 2.97 13.97
N PHE A 65 0.20 3.30 12.70
CA PHE A 65 0.25 2.35 11.59
C PHE A 65 1.63 1.72 11.51
N MET A 66 2.69 2.54 11.44
CA MET A 66 4.05 2.04 11.35
C MET A 66 4.47 1.30 12.61
N LYS A 67 4.00 1.67 13.80
CA LYS A 67 4.22 0.88 15.03
C LYS A 67 3.68 -0.55 14.91
N GLN A 68 2.51 -0.74 14.30
CA GLN A 68 1.92 -2.08 14.09
C GLN A 68 2.64 -2.92 13.02
N GLN A 69 3.33 -2.25 12.08
CA GLN A 69 4.03 -2.92 10.99
C GLN A 69 5.54 -3.08 11.23
N ALA A 70 6.18 -2.22 12.03
CA ALA A 70 7.63 -2.10 12.12
C ALA A 70 8.33 -3.41 12.49
N GLY A 71 7.88 -4.09 13.54
CA GLY A 71 8.45 -5.38 13.97
C GLY A 71 8.20 -6.55 13.01
N LYS A 72 7.38 -6.36 11.97
CA LYS A 72 7.07 -7.37 10.96
C LYS A 72 7.81 -7.13 9.65
N ILE A 73 8.32 -5.93 9.41
CA ILE A 73 8.98 -5.54 8.17
C ILE A 73 10.49 -5.44 8.40
N ASN A 74 11.26 -6.15 7.58
CA ASN A 74 12.72 -6.03 7.63
C ASN A 74 13.16 -4.58 7.26
N SER A 75 14.03 -3.97 8.07
CA SER A 75 14.55 -2.61 7.84
C SER A 75 15.19 -2.42 6.45
N SER A 76 15.83 -3.45 5.91
CA SER A 76 16.38 -3.41 4.54
C SER A 76 15.30 -3.34 3.46
N ARG A 77 14.11 -3.91 3.73
CA ARG A 77 12.94 -3.82 2.83
C ARG A 77 12.30 -2.46 2.88
N MET A 78 12.05 -1.93 4.07
CA MET A 78 11.52 -0.59 4.23
C MET A 78 12.46 0.46 3.61
N ARG A 79 13.78 0.34 3.85
CA ARG A 79 14.79 1.19 3.19
C ARG A 79 14.72 1.08 1.68
N LYS A 80 14.65 -0.14 1.12
CA LYS A 80 14.57 -0.33 -0.34
C LYS A 80 13.33 0.34 -0.94
N ILE A 81 12.18 0.27 -0.28
CA ILE A 81 10.95 0.97 -0.70
C ILE A 81 11.19 2.48 -0.69
N TYR A 82 11.73 3.01 0.41
CA TYR A 82 12.05 4.44 0.53
C TYR A 82 13.02 4.91 -0.56
N GLU A 83 14.13 4.20 -0.80
CA GLU A 83 15.11 4.58 -1.82
C GLU A 83 14.51 4.59 -3.24
N MET A 84 13.59 3.67 -3.56
CA MET A 84 12.90 3.68 -4.85
C MET A 84 12.07 4.95 -5.04
N ILE A 85 11.35 5.37 -4.00
CA ILE A 85 10.47 6.56 -4.04
C ILE A 85 11.32 7.84 -3.99
N LYS A 86 12.33 7.88 -3.13
CA LYS A 86 13.20 9.04 -2.97
C LYS A 86 14.10 9.28 -4.20
N GLY A 87 14.51 8.20 -4.86
CA GLY A 87 15.36 8.24 -6.05
C GLY A 87 14.62 8.61 -7.34
N ALA A 88 13.29 8.62 -7.35
CA ALA A 88 12.52 9.15 -8.47
C ALA A 88 12.79 10.65 -8.64
N LYS A 89 13.08 11.12 -9.86
CA LYS A 89 13.44 12.52 -10.12
C LYS A 89 12.23 13.39 -10.48
N ASN A 90 11.15 12.75 -10.90
CA ASN A 90 9.92 13.36 -11.35
C ASN A 90 8.74 12.38 -11.16
N GLU A 91 7.54 12.86 -11.48
CA GLU A 91 6.26 12.18 -11.39
C GLU A 91 6.25 10.88 -12.21
N HIS A 92 6.77 10.93 -13.43
CA HIS A 92 6.82 9.77 -14.32
C HIS A 92 7.74 8.67 -13.79
N ASP A 93 8.93 9.03 -13.29
CA ASP A 93 9.86 8.08 -12.65
C ASP A 93 9.21 7.40 -11.44
N LEU A 94 8.42 8.15 -10.67
CA LEU A 94 7.73 7.65 -9.50
C LEU A 94 6.62 6.66 -9.90
N LEU A 95 5.83 6.94 -10.95
CA LEU A 95 4.85 6.00 -11.49
C LEU A 95 5.51 4.68 -11.91
N LEU A 96 6.70 4.73 -12.53
CA LEU A 96 7.48 3.55 -12.89
C LEU A 96 8.02 2.76 -11.68
N THR A 97 7.90 3.27 -10.45
CA THR A 97 8.22 2.48 -9.25
C THR A 97 7.12 1.49 -8.87
N VAL A 98 5.86 1.74 -9.25
CA VAL A 98 4.70 0.91 -8.88
C VAL A 98 4.91 -0.59 -9.18
N PRO A 99 5.29 -1.02 -10.40
CA PRO A 99 5.53 -2.45 -10.67
C PRO A 99 6.71 -3.01 -9.87
N ARG A 100 7.73 -2.19 -9.59
CA ARG A 100 8.89 -2.60 -8.78
C ARG A 100 8.51 -2.80 -7.31
N LEU A 101 7.63 -1.96 -6.77
CA LEU A 101 7.08 -2.09 -5.43
C LEU A 101 6.18 -3.33 -5.33
N ALA A 102 5.30 -3.57 -6.31
CA ALA A 102 4.48 -4.78 -6.36
C ALA A 102 5.34 -6.06 -6.39
N TYR A 103 6.45 -6.05 -7.12
CA TYR A 103 7.40 -7.16 -7.13
C TYR A 103 8.14 -7.39 -5.81
N ILE A 104 8.31 -6.35 -4.97
CA ILE A 104 8.77 -6.56 -3.58
C ILE A 104 7.73 -7.39 -2.85
N VAL A 105 6.46 -6.95 -2.84
CA VAL A 105 5.36 -7.65 -2.15
C VAL A 105 5.23 -9.10 -2.61
N GLY A 106 5.23 -9.34 -3.93
CA GLY A 106 5.01 -10.67 -4.50
C GLY A 106 6.10 -11.69 -4.16
N ARG A 107 7.31 -11.25 -3.82
CA ARG A 107 8.41 -12.13 -3.41
C ARG A 107 8.44 -12.46 -1.94
N GLU A 108 7.72 -11.69 -1.13
CA GLU A 108 7.71 -11.92 0.31
C GLU A 108 6.75 -13.05 0.66
N GLU A 109 7.14 -13.89 1.61
CA GLU A 109 6.31 -14.98 2.12
C GLU A 109 5.82 -14.70 3.53
N ARG A 110 6.74 -14.31 4.43
CA ARG A 110 6.44 -14.15 5.86
C ARG A 110 5.81 -12.80 6.20
N ASP A 111 6.33 -11.72 5.63
CA ASP A 111 5.93 -10.34 5.92
C ASP A 111 5.09 -9.71 4.80
N ARG A 112 4.62 -10.53 3.85
CA ARG A 112 3.80 -10.12 2.69
C ARG A 112 2.64 -9.21 3.08
N ASN A 113 1.95 -9.49 4.19
CA ASN A 113 0.82 -8.67 4.61
C ASN A 113 1.23 -7.27 5.08
N SER A 114 2.28 -7.16 5.89
CA SER A 114 2.75 -5.87 6.41
C SER A 114 3.41 -5.03 5.33
N ILE A 115 4.25 -5.64 4.50
CA ILE A 115 4.83 -4.99 3.32
C ILE A 115 3.73 -4.62 2.31
N GLY A 116 2.75 -5.50 2.11
CA GLY A 116 1.59 -5.24 1.25
C GLY A 116 0.81 -4.00 1.67
N LEU A 117 0.50 -3.84 2.95
CA LEU A 117 -0.17 -2.64 3.46
C LEU A 117 0.63 -1.35 3.19
N VAL A 118 1.94 -1.37 3.46
CA VAL A 118 2.83 -0.22 3.21
C VAL A 118 2.89 0.11 1.71
N VAL A 119 3.07 -0.90 0.87
CA VAL A 119 3.17 -0.71 -0.58
C VAL A 119 1.84 -0.26 -1.15
N THR A 120 0.71 -0.83 -0.74
CA THR A 120 -0.62 -0.40 -1.21
C THR A 120 -0.90 1.06 -0.83
N LEU A 121 -0.56 1.48 0.40
CA LEU A 121 -0.71 2.88 0.81
C LEU A 121 0.05 3.85 -0.12
N LEU A 122 1.29 3.51 -0.46
CA LEU A 122 2.14 4.34 -1.32
C LEU A 122 1.71 4.25 -2.78
N CYS A 123 1.39 3.06 -3.30
CA CYS A 123 0.95 2.88 -4.68
C CYS A 123 -0.37 3.59 -4.96
N ASP A 124 -1.36 3.51 -4.06
CA ASP A 124 -2.63 4.22 -4.24
C ASP A 124 -2.42 5.74 -4.30
N ALA A 125 -1.48 6.28 -3.52
CA ALA A 125 -1.10 7.69 -3.59
C ALA A 125 -0.35 8.03 -4.90
N ILE A 126 0.62 7.21 -5.30
CA ILE A 126 1.38 7.39 -6.55
C ILE A 126 0.44 7.37 -7.77
N LEU A 127 -0.56 6.48 -7.79
CA LEU A 127 -1.52 6.38 -8.89
C LEU A 127 -2.54 7.53 -8.91
N ALA A 128 -2.78 8.19 -7.77
CA ALA A 128 -3.67 9.33 -7.65
C ALA A 128 -2.96 10.69 -7.85
N MET A 129 -1.63 10.70 -7.92
CA MET A 129 -0.79 11.90 -8.08
C MET A 129 -1.13 12.67 -9.37
N GLN A 130 -1.29 13.98 -9.27
CA GLN A 130 -1.53 14.84 -10.44
C GLN A 130 -0.54 16.00 -10.57
N THR A 131 0.13 16.37 -9.47
CA THR A 131 0.96 17.58 -9.41
C THR A 131 2.35 17.29 -8.86
N ARG A 132 3.24 18.28 -8.98
CA ARG A 132 4.59 18.20 -8.40
C ARG A 132 4.55 18.27 -6.87
N GLU A 133 3.56 18.94 -6.32
CA GLU A 133 3.31 19.02 -4.88
C GLU A 133 2.87 17.66 -4.32
N ASP A 134 2.06 16.90 -5.08
CA ASP A 134 1.68 15.52 -4.74
C ASP A 134 2.89 14.60 -4.69
N PHE A 135 3.77 14.70 -5.70
CA PHE A 135 5.04 14.00 -5.74
C PHE A 135 5.88 14.24 -4.47
N LYS A 136 6.04 15.49 -4.06
CA LYS A 136 6.78 15.83 -2.84
C LYS A 136 6.09 15.29 -1.59
N GLY A 137 4.76 15.36 -1.52
CA GLY A 137 3.97 14.79 -0.43
C GLY A 137 4.22 13.29 -0.25
N ILE A 138 4.22 12.53 -1.35
CA ILE A 138 4.52 11.09 -1.34
C ILE A 138 5.94 10.84 -0.83
N GLN A 139 6.95 11.58 -1.33
CA GLN A 139 8.33 11.43 -0.86
C GLN A 139 8.48 11.70 0.63
N LYS A 140 7.81 12.74 1.15
CA LYS A 140 7.83 13.10 2.57
C LYS A 140 7.10 12.10 3.45
N CYS A 141 5.98 11.57 2.99
CA CYS A 141 5.28 10.49 3.70
C CYS A 141 6.15 9.23 3.77
N ALA A 142 6.78 8.82 2.66
CA ALA A 142 7.70 7.67 2.63
C ALA A 142 8.91 7.86 3.57
N GLU A 143 9.45 9.09 3.65
CA GLU A 143 10.50 9.47 4.60
C GLU A 143 10.04 9.31 6.06
N ALA A 144 8.83 9.80 6.39
CA ALA A 144 8.28 9.63 7.73
C ALA A 144 8.05 8.14 8.06
N MET A 145 7.56 7.35 7.11
CA MET A 145 7.35 5.91 7.32
C MET A 145 8.64 5.16 7.62
N VAL A 146 9.73 5.41 6.87
CA VAL A 146 11.03 4.75 7.15
C VAL A 146 11.59 5.20 8.50
N ALA A 147 11.41 6.47 8.87
CA ALA A 147 11.84 6.99 10.16
C ALA A 147 11.08 6.31 11.32
N TYR A 148 9.76 6.17 11.22
CA TYR A 148 8.97 5.47 12.23
C TYR A 148 9.25 3.97 12.25
N GLN A 149 9.47 3.33 11.11
CA GLN A 149 9.88 1.93 11.09
C GLN A 149 11.18 1.74 11.86
N LYS A 150 12.19 2.58 11.62
CA LYS A 150 13.46 2.54 12.38
C LYS A 150 13.22 2.77 13.88
N TYR A 151 12.47 3.82 14.22
CA TYR A 151 12.15 4.18 15.61
C TYR A 151 11.47 3.04 16.40
N TYR A 152 10.65 2.21 15.73
CA TYR A 152 9.93 1.11 16.37
C TYR A 152 10.57 -0.27 16.21
N SER A 153 11.58 -0.41 15.34
CA SER A 153 12.26 -1.71 15.13
C SER A 153 13.53 -1.85 15.97
N ASP A 154 14.08 -0.75 16.48
CA ASP A 154 15.26 -0.73 17.35
C ASP A 154 14.88 -0.91 18.86
N LYS A 155 13.71 -1.52 19.15
CA LYS A 155 13.22 -1.82 20.52
C LYS A 155 12.94 -3.29 20.73
#